data_AF-A0A842MMS9-F1
#
_entry.id   AF-A0A842MMS9-F1
#
_cell.length_a   1.000
_cell.length_b   1.000
_cell.length_c   1.000
_cell.angle_alpha   90.00
_cell.angle_beta   90.00
_cell.angle_gamma   90.00
#
_symmetry.space_group_name_H-M   'P 1'
#
loop_
_entity.id
_entity.type
_entity.pdbx_description
1 polymer ?
#
loop_
_entity_poly.entity_id
_entity_poly.type
_entity_poly.pdbx_seq_one_letter_code
_entity_poly.pdbx_strand_id
1 'polypeptide(L)'
;MAKIKCQKCGASIEIDAGTKFAKCEYCDSQMYIDKSGVGFFYIVELKTDENEARGIFKRWSAGSAMAKDLESEAKIVKMMPQYFPLYMFKRDVDGKEVIYFEPAKSTSLPGMHALKIPAGDMKIFDQNYKIDPKINLIQPDLGMDAYLNNLPGKAKEQALVFFPIWYIEYDYKGNIYNVVIDASSGQVFCEKFPTRESFPYVAVAFIGFFLFLVYGIISAFWKLKYGLIGMAVTAPLLFLASYMVAKNM
;
A
#
# COMPACT_ATOMS: atom_id res chain seq x y z
N MET A 1 -37.70 9.12 -12.10
CA MET A 1 -36.72 8.93 -13.19
C MET A 1 -35.96 10.23 -13.36
N ALA A 2 -34.63 10.18 -13.33
CA ALA A 2 -33.77 11.33 -13.56
C ALA A 2 -33.16 11.25 -14.97
N LYS A 3 -33.01 12.40 -15.65
CA LYS A 3 -32.31 12.49 -16.94
C LYS A 3 -30.87 12.90 -16.71
N ILE A 4 -29.92 12.08 -17.16
CA ILE A 4 -28.49 12.39 -17.10
C ILE A 4 -27.89 12.38 -18.50
N LYS A 5 -26.86 13.19 -18.73
CA LYS A 5 -26.12 13.21 -20.00
C LYS A 5 -24.95 12.25 -19.95
N CYS A 6 -24.80 11.45 -21.01
CA CYS A 6 -23.63 10.60 -21.23
C CYS A 6 -22.37 11.45 -21.43
N GLN A 7 -21.33 11.20 -20.63
CA GLN A 7 -20.05 11.91 -20.75
C GLN A 7 -19.25 11.51 -22.01
N LYS A 8 -19.59 10.38 -22.63
CA LYS A 8 -18.92 9.89 -23.85
C LYS A 8 -19.54 10.43 -25.14
N CYS A 9 -20.86 10.28 -25.30
CA CYS A 9 -21.56 10.62 -26.54
C CYS A 9 -22.52 11.81 -26.42
N GLY A 10 -22.74 12.35 -25.22
CA GLY A 10 -23.65 13.47 -24.99
C GLY A 10 -25.14 13.12 -24.97
N ALA A 11 -25.52 11.86 -25.22
CA ALA A 11 -26.92 11.43 -25.22
C ALA A 11 -27.57 11.57 -23.84
N SER A 12 -28.86 11.95 -23.82
CA SER A 12 -29.66 11.98 -22.58
C SER A 12 -30.23 10.60 -22.31
N ILE A 13 -29.88 10.02 -21.16
CA ILE A 13 -30.39 8.72 -20.70
C ILE A 13 -31.31 8.90 -19.49
N GLU A 14 -32.38 8.12 -19.43
CA GLU A 14 -33.30 8.07 -18.29
C GLU A 14 -32.85 6.97 -17.33
N ILE A 15 -32.76 7.30 -16.05
CA ILE A 15 -32.34 6.36 -14.99
C ILE A 15 -33.30 6.41 -13.80
N ASP A 16 -33.41 5.31 -13.10
CA ASP A 16 -34.14 5.24 -11.84
C ASP A 16 -33.41 5.97 -10.70
N ALA A 17 -34.18 6.48 -9.75
CA ALA A 17 -33.63 7.17 -8.60
C ALA A 17 -32.86 6.16 -7.72
N GLY A 18 -31.58 6.42 -7.46
CA GLY A 18 -30.71 5.53 -6.68
C GLY A 18 -29.85 4.58 -7.51
N THR A 19 -30.01 4.56 -8.85
CA THR A 19 -29.14 3.78 -9.74
C THR A 19 -27.71 4.31 -9.69
N LYS A 20 -26.78 3.49 -9.18
CA LYS A 20 -25.34 3.82 -9.11
C LYS A 20 -24.56 3.47 -10.38
N PHE A 21 -25.03 2.48 -11.14
CA PHE A 21 -24.38 2.04 -12.38
C PHE A 21 -25.43 2.06 -13.49
N ALA A 22 -25.20 2.85 -14.53
CA ALA A 22 -26.08 2.94 -15.69
C ALA A 22 -25.30 2.63 -16.97
N LYS A 23 -25.94 1.91 -17.89
CA LYS A 23 -25.42 1.67 -19.24
C LYS A 23 -26.05 2.68 -20.19
N CYS A 24 -25.23 3.34 -21.02
CA CYS A 24 -25.73 4.18 -22.10
C CYS A 24 -26.22 3.32 -23.26
N GLU A 25 -27.50 3.41 -23.60
CA GLU A 25 -28.12 2.67 -24.72
C GLU A 25 -27.62 3.10 -26.10
N TYR A 26 -26.95 4.26 -26.21
CA TYR A 26 -26.53 4.85 -27.48
C TYR A 26 -25.09 4.52 -27.88
N CYS A 27 -24.19 4.38 -26.91
CA CYS A 27 -22.75 4.16 -27.18
C CYS A 27 -22.13 3.06 -26.32
N ASP A 28 -22.98 2.30 -25.64
CA ASP A 28 -22.65 1.17 -24.76
C ASP A 28 -21.69 1.47 -23.60
N SER A 29 -21.38 2.74 -23.32
CA SER A 29 -20.53 3.12 -22.19
C SER A 29 -21.23 2.84 -20.86
N GLN A 30 -20.49 2.25 -19.91
CA GLN A 30 -20.94 2.15 -18.52
C GLN A 30 -20.53 3.40 -17.73
N MET A 31 -21.46 3.88 -16.92
CA MET A 31 -21.35 5.12 -16.18
C MET A 31 -21.67 4.86 -14.71
N TYR A 32 -20.78 5.31 -13.84
CA TYR A 32 -21.00 5.34 -12.40
C TYR A 32 -21.60 6.69 -12.02
N ILE A 33 -22.70 6.67 -11.29
CA ILE A 33 -23.48 7.83 -10.89
C ILE A 33 -23.39 7.96 -9.37
N ASP A 34 -22.98 9.13 -8.91
CA ASP A 34 -23.05 9.52 -7.51
C ASP A 34 -23.78 10.87 -7.35
N LYS A 35 -23.76 11.43 -6.14
CA LYS A 35 -24.39 12.73 -5.85
C LYS A 35 -23.68 13.91 -6.53
N SER A 36 -22.44 13.70 -6.94
CA SER A 36 -21.49 14.72 -7.41
C SER A 36 -21.42 14.77 -8.92
N GLY A 37 -21.85 13.71 -9.61
CA GLY A 37 -22.03 13.69 -11.04
C GLY A 37 -22.01 12.28 -11.60
N VAL A 38 -21.60 12.20 -12.86
CA VAL A 38 -21.50 10.92 -13.57
C VAL A 38 -20.11 10.75 -14.13
N GLY A 39 -19.46 9.65 -13.76
CA GLY A 39 -18.13 9.25 -14.25
C GLY A 39 -18.17 7.95 -15.05
N PHE A 40 -17.07 7.65 -15.72
CA PHE A 40 -16.87 6.35 -16.36
C PHE A 40 -16.67 5.22 -15.35
N PHE A 41 -16.77 3.98 -15.83
CA PHE A 41 -16.57 2.80 -15.02
C PHE A 41 -15.51 1.87 -15.65
N TYR A 42 -14.43 1.59 -14.92
CA TYR A 42 -13.31 0.77 -15.36
C TYR A 42 -13.01 -0.35 -14.38
N ILE A 43 -12.44 -1.44 -14.89
CA ILE A 43 -11.84 -2.50 -14.09
C ILE A 43 -10.42 -2.75 -14.57
N VAL A 44 -9.52 -2.96 -13.63
CA VAL A 44 -8.17 -3.41 -13.94
C VAL A 44 -8.13 -4.93 -13.81
N GLU A 45 -7.48 -5.63 -14.73
CA GLU A 45 -7.47 -7.08 -14.72
C GLU A 45 -6.65 -7.63 -13.54
N LEU A 46 -7.24 -8.58 -12.80
CA LEU A 46 -6.53 -9.38 -11.80
C LEU A 46 -5.63 -10.39 -12.54
N LYS A 47 -4.32 -10.12 -12.57
CA LYS A 47 -3.32 -10.95 -13.26
C LYS A 47 -2.74 -12.04 -12.36
N THR A 48 -2.79 -11.84 -11.05
CA THR A 48 -2.14 -12.69 -10.05
C THR A 48 -3.11 -13.64 -9.36
N ASP A 49 -2.80 -14.94 -9.34
CA ASP A 49 -3.57 -15.96 -8.60
C ASP A 49 -3.15 -16.07 -7.11
N GLU A 50 -3.81 -16.95 -6.35
CA GLU A 50 -3.52 -17.13 -4.92
C GLU A 50 -2.10 -17.65 -4.66
N ASN A 51 -1.58 -18.55 -5.51
CA ASN A 51 -0.25 -19.13 -5.34
C ASN A 51 0.83 -18.08 -5.61
N GLU A 52 0.64 -17.28 -6.65
CA GLU A 52 1.52 -16.16 -6.97
C GLU A 52 1.48 -15.11 -5.87
N ALA A 53 0.30 -14.77 -5.34
CA ALA A 53 0.14 -13.84 -4.21
C ALA A 53 0.87 -14.34 -2.95
N ARG A 54 0.77 -15.64 -2.62
CA ARG A 54 1.56 -16.28 -1.55
C ARG A 54 3.05 -16.18 -1.81
N GLY A 55 3.48 -16.38 -3.05
CA GLY A 55 4.89 -16.25 -3.45
C GLY A 55 5.42 -14.82 -3.30
N ILE A 56 4.62 -13.81 -3.69
CA ILE A 56 4.95 -12.40 -3.49
C ILE A 56 5.05 -12.08 -1.99
N PHE A 57 4.06 -12.49 -1.20
CA PHE A 57 4.07 -12.31 0.26
C PHE A 57 5.34 -12.91 0.89
N LYS A 58 5.70 -14.14 0.52
CA LYS A 58 6.88 -14.83 1.03
C LYS A 58 8.18 -14.08 0.69
N ARG A 59 8.32 -13.60 -0.56
CA ARG A 59 9.49 -12.80 -0.95
C ARG A 59 9.55 -11.47 -0.21
N TRP A 60 8.42 -10.83 0.00
CA TRP A 60 8.32 -9.58 0.74
C TRP A 60 8.68 -9.77 2.22
N SER A 61 8.15 -10.81 2.87
CA SER A 61 8.43 -11.11 4.28
C SER A 61 9.88 -11.54 4.54
N ALA A 62 10.58 -12.05 3.52
CA ALA A 62 12.02 -12.32 3.54
C ALA A 62 12.90 -11.06 3.33
N GLY A 63 12.29 -9.89 3.11
CA GLY A 63 12.99 -8.64 2.81
C GLY A 63 13.91 -8.18 3.94
N SER A 64 14.97 -7.43 3.60
CA SER A 64 15.97 -6.98 4.58
C SER A 64 15.43 -6.01 5.64
N ALA A 65 14.36 -5.27 5.32
CA ALA A 65 13.67 -4.38 6.25
C ALA A 65 12.78 -5.14 7.26
N MET A 66 12.44 -6.40 6.97
CA MET A 66 11.55 -7.22 7.79
C MET A 66 12.30 -7.88 8.94
N ALA A 67 11.56 -8.23 9.99
CA ALA A 67 12.07 -9.11 11.05
C ALA A 67 12.65 -10.40 10.44
N LYS A 68 13.81 -10.86 10.93
CA LYS A 68 14.58 -11.94 10.29
C LYS A 68 13.81 -13.25 10.15
N ASP A 69 13.01 -13.57 11.14
CA ASP A 69 12.17 -14.77 11.24
C ASP A 69 10.75 -14.54 10.70
N LEU A 70 10.45 -13.37 10.10
CA LEU A 70 9.11 -13.08 9.59
C LEU A 70 8.67 -14.08 8.53
N GLU A 71 9.54 -14.41 7.58
CA GLU A 71 9.22 -15.38 6.52
C GLU A 71 8.84 -16.75 7.08
N SER A 72 9.57 -17.24 8.09
CA SER A 72 9.40 -18.59 8.63
C SER A 72 8.28 -18.69 9.67
N GLU A 73 8.05 -17.62 10.44
CA GLU A 73 7.11 -17.62 11.57
C GLU A 73 5.75 -16.98 11.24
N ALA A 74 5.65 -16.17 10.18
CA ALA A 74 4.38 -15.55 9.79
C ALA A 74 3.36 -16.61 9.36
N LYS A 75 2.17 -16.53 9.96
CA LYS A 75 1.05 -17.42 9.63
C LYS A 75 -0.05 -16.60 8.98
N ILE A 76 -0.30 -16.86 7.70
CA ILE A 76 -1.42 -16.23 6.99
C ILE A 76 -2.73 -16.69 7.64
N VAL A 77 -3.46 -15.75 8.22
CA VAL A 77 -4.78 -15.96 8.84
C VAL A 77 -5.87 -15.84 7.79
N LYS A 78 -5.72 -14.87 6.88
CA LYS A 78 -6.69 -14.58 5.82
C LYS A 78 -5.98 -14.15 4.55
N MET A 79 -6.43 -14.65 3.41
CA MET A 79 -5.99 -14.20 2.10
C MET A 79 -7.21 -14.22 1.18
N MET A 80 -7.52 -13.09 0.54
CA MET A 80 -8.65 -13.02 -0.39
C MET A 80 -8.41 -12.00 -1.50
N PRO A 81 -8.85 -12.30 -2.74
CA PRO A 81 -8.82 -11.35 -3.84
C PRO A 81 -9.99 -10.38 -3.71
N GLN A 82 -9.74 -9.10 -3.95
CA GLN A 82 -10.74 -8.05 -3.85
C GLN A 82 -10.56 -7.02 -4.95
N TYR A 83 -11.65 -6.40 -5.36
CA TYR A 83 -11.62 -5.18 -6.15
C TYR A 83 -11.85 -3.99 -5.24
N PHE A 84 -10.83 -3.13 -5.10
CA PHE A 84 -10.89 -1.91 -4.33
C PHE A 84 -11.30 -0.71 -5.22
N PRO A 85 -12.33 0.06 -4.84
CA PRO A 85 -12.85 1.15 -5.66
C PRO A 85 -11.97 2.41 -5.49
N LEU A 86 -11.54 2.97 -6.61
CA LEU A 86 -10.78 4.21 -6.71
C LEU A 86 -11.47 5.19 -7.65
N TYR A 87 -11.45 6.47 -7.33
CA TYR A 87 -11.73 7.52 -8.28
C TYR A 87 -10.48 7.87 -9.08
N MET A 88 -10.64 7.93 -10.39
CA MET A 88 -9.67 8.49 -11.33
C MET A 88 -10.12 9.88 -11.75
N PHE A 89 -9.25 10.87 -11.58
CA PHE A 89 -9.48 12.23 -12.03
C PHE A 89 -8.42 12.63 -13.06
N LYS A 90 -8.83 12.77 -14.32
CA LYS A 90 -7.98 13.34 -15.37
C LYS A 90 -8.15 14.85 -15.38
N ARG A 91 -7.05 15.58 -15.18
CA ARG A 91 -6.99 17.04 -15.06
C ARG A 91 -6.02 17.63 -16.06
N ASP A 92 -6.33 18.84 -16.52
CA ASP A 92 -5.42 19.68 -17.30
C ASP A 92 -4.85 20.76 -16.37
N VAL A 93 -3.58 20.58 -16.00
CA VAL A 93 -2.83 21.48 -15.12
C VAL A 93 -1.75 22.14 -15.97
N ASP A 94 -1.91 23.44 -16.23
CA ASP A 94 -0.98 24.25 -17.02
C ASP A 94 -0.67 23.65 -18.41
N GLY A 95 -1.69 23.11 -19.08
CA GLY A 95 -1.56 22.51 -20.41
C GLY A 95 -0.99 21.09 -20.42
N LYS A 96 -0.76 20.49 -19.24
CA LYS A 96 -0.34 19.09 -19.08
C LYS A 96 -1.47 18.25 -18.52
N GLU A 97 -1.73 17.11 -19.14
CA GLU A 97 -2.67 16.13 -18.62
C GLU A 97 -2.03 15.35 -17.46
N VAL A 98 -2.66 15.40 -16.29
CA VAL A 98 -2.25 14.68 -15.08
C VAL A 98 -3.42 13.84 -14.58
N ILE A 99 -3.12 12.62 -14.13
CA ILE A 99 -4.12 11.69 -13.59
C ILE A 99 -3.88 11.54 -12.09
N TYR A 100 -4.94 11.73 -11.32
CA TYR A 100 -4.96 11.53 -9.87
C TYR A 100 -5.84 10.32 -9.54
N PHE A 101 -5.39 9.49 -8.61
CA PHE A 101 -6.18 8.38 -8.07
C PHE A 101 -6.45 8.64 -6.59
N GLU A 102 -7.70 8.47 -6.18
CA GLU A 102 -8.12 8.62 -4.78
C GLU A 102 -9.06 7.46 -4.40
N PRO A 103 -9.05 6.99 -3.14
CA PRO A 103 -10.00 5.98 -2.69
C PRO A 103 -11.46 6.44 -2.83
N ALA A 104 -12.31 5.59 -3.41
CA ALA A 104 -13.76 5.80 -3.36
C ALA A 104 -14.39 5.12 -2.13
N LYS A 105 -13.55 4.65 -1.21
CA LYS A 105 -13.93 4.05 0.06
C LYS A 105 -13.07 4.58 1.20
N SER A 106 -13.73 4.88 2.32
CA SER A 106 -13.07 5.14 3.60
C SER A 106 -12.25 3.91 4.02
N THR A 107 -10.93 4.03 4.01
CA THR A 107 -10.04 2.88 4.15
C THR A 107 -8.81 3.20 4.99
N SER A 108 -8.36 2.19 5.75
CA SER A 108 -7.02 2.13 6.34
C SER A 108 -6.10 1.18 5.57
N LEU A 109 -6.52 0.75 4.37
CA LEU A 109 -5.71 -0.14 3.56
C LEU A 109 -4.44 0.58 3.09
N PRO A 110 -3.25 -0.01 3.33
CA PRO A 110 -1.99 0.60 2.95
C PRO A 110 -1.91 0.88 1.45
N GLY A 111 -1.28 2.01 1.10
CA GLY A 111 -0.90 2.31 -0.29
C GLY A 111 -2.03 2.74 -1.23
N MET A 112 -3.30 2.73 -0.79
CA MET A 112 -4.44 3.03 -1.67
C MET A 112 -4.46 4.48 -2.21
N HIS A 113 -3.79 5.41 -1.52
CA HIS A 113 -3.60 6.80 -2.00
C HIS A 113 -2.35 6.99 -2.88
N ALA A 114 -1.47 5.98 -2.96
CA ALA A 114 -0.19 6.06 -3.67
C ALA A 114 -0.16 5.17 -4.92
N LEU A 115 -1.32 4.69 -5.37
CA LEU A 115 -1.43 3.79 -6.52
C LEU A 115 -1.11 4.51 -7.83
N LYS A 116 -0.22 3.92 -8.62
CA LYS A 116 0.09 4.36 -9.97
C LYS A 116 -0.43 3.31 -10.94
N ILE A 117 -1.58 3.58 -11.53
CA ILE A 117 -2.18 2.70 -12.54
C ILE A 117 -1.84 3.30 -13.91
N PRO A 118 -0.99 2.64 -14.73
CA PRO A 118 -0.77 3.11 -16.09
C PRO A 118 -2.04 2.92 -16.92
N ALA A 119 -2.38 3.91 -17.73
CA ALA A 119 -3.64 3.91 -18.48
C ALA A 119 -3.82 2.73 -19.45
N GLY A 120 -2.71 2.10 -19.89
CA GLY A 120 -2.73 0.93 -20.77
C GLY A 120 -3.21 -0.37 -20.10
N ASP A 121 -3.21 -0.45 -18.77
CA ASP A 121 -3.68 -1.61 -18.02
C ASP A 121 -5.18 -1.53 -17.66
N MET A 122 -5.83 -0.40 -17.94
CA MET A 122 -7.25 -0.21 -17.68
C MET A 122 -8.08 -0.76 -18.85
N LYS A 123 -8.92 -1.76 -18.57
CA LYS A 123 -9.92 -2.24 -19.53
C LYS A 123 -11.24 -1.55 -19.23
N ILE A 124 -11.93 -1.10 -20.29
CA ILE A 124 -13.33 -0.66 -20.14
C ILE A 124 -14.11 -1.88 -19.68
N PHE A 125 -14.83 -1.75 -18.57
CA PHE A 125 -15.70 -2.82 -18.11
C PHE A 125 -16.87 -2.93 -19.11
N ASP A 126 -16.77 -3.90 -20.01
CA ASP A 126 -17.84 -4.26 -20.92
C ASP A 126 -18.76 -5.30 -20.27
N GLN A 127 -19.89 -5.60 -20.90
CA GLN A 127 -20.84 -6.58 -20.38
C GLN A 127 -20.33 -8.03 -20.40
N ASN A 128 -19.16 -8.27 -21.00
CA ASN A 128 -18.59 -9.61 -21.13
C ASN A 128 -17.63 -9.93 -19.98
N TYR A 129 -17.21 -8.93 -19.20
CA TYR A 129 -16.33 -9.15 -18.05
C TYR A 129 -17.10 -9.77 -16.87
N LYS A 130 -17.05 -11.10 -16.79
CA LYS A 130 -17.58 -11.86 -15.66
C LYS A 130 -16.58 -11.81 -14.52
N ILE A 131 -16.90 -11.04 -13.50
CA ILE A 131 -16.17 -11.08 -12.23
C ILE A 131 -16.39 -12.47 -11.62
N ASP A 132 -15.31 -13.17 -11.29
CA ASP A 132 -15.41 -14.43 -10.54
C ASP A 132 -16.18 -14.15 -9.23
N PRO A 133 -17.27 -14.86 -8.93
CA PRO A 133 -18.06 -14.67 -7.71
C PRO A 133 -17.24 -14.76 -6.41
N LYS A 134 -16.05 -15.37 -6.45
CA LYS A 134 -15.13 -15.46 -5.32
C LYS A 134 -14.37 -14.16 -5.03
N ILE A 135 -14.31 -13.24 -5.99
CA ILE A 135 -13.63 -11.95 -5.83
C ILE A 135 -14.58 -10.97 -5.16
N ASN A 136 -14.15 -10.43 -4.01
CA ASN A 136 -14.96 -9.47 -3.27
C ASN A 136 -14.95 -8.10 -3.97
N LEU A 137 -16.10 -7.65 -4.47
CA LEU A 137 -16.25 -6.32 -5.05
C LEU A 137 -16.61 -5.30 -3.96
N ILE A 138 -15.64 -4.51 -3.52
CA ILE A 138 -15.85 -3.55 -2.44
C ILE A 138 -16.66 -2.36 -2.95
N GLN A 139 -17.83 -2.10 -2.37
CA GLN A 139 -18.66 -0.97 -2.80
C GLN A 139 -18.07 0.37 -2.35
N PRO A 140 -18.13 1.43 -3.20
CA PRO A 140 -17.74 2.78 -2.81
C PRO A 140 -18.74 3.36 -1.80
N ASP A 141 -18.21 4.04 -0.78
CA ASP A 141 -18.97 4.73 0.28
C ASP A 141 -18.68 6.23 0.38
N LEU A 142 -17.62 6.71 -0.28
CA LEU A 142 -17.24 8.11 -0.35
C LEU A 142 -17.63 8.65 -1.73
N GLY A 143 -18.22 9.85 -1.79
CA GLY A 143 -18.54 10.51 -3.06
C GLY A 143 -17.34 11.27 -3.64
N MET A 144 -17.37 11.57 -4.94
CA MET A 144 -16.28 12.33 -5.59
C MET A 144 -16.10 13.74 -5.02
N ASP A 145 -17.15 14.35 -4.47
CA ASP A 145 -17.18 15.70 -3.87
C ASP A 145 -16.16 15.90 -2.76
N ALA A 146 -15.78 14.81 -2.05
CA ALA A 146 -14.73 14.83 -1.06
C ALA A 146 -13.38 15.31 -1.63
N TYR A 147 -13.15 15.13 -2.93
CA TYR A 147 -11.89 15.43 -3.62
C TYR A 147 -11.98 16.61 -4.59
N LEU A 148 -13.14 16.80 -5.24
CA LEU A 148 -13.28 17.74 -6.36
C LEU A 148 -12.80 19.16 -6.06
N ASN A 149 -13.01 19.65 -4.84
CA ASN A 149 -12.65 21.01 -4.43
C ASN A 149 -11.14 21.23 -4.26
N ASN A 150 -10.37 20.16 -4.04
CA ASN A 150 -8.93 20.23 -3.78
C ASN A 150 -8.08 19.84 -5.00
N LEU A 151 -8.72 19.41 -6.10
CA LEU A 151 -8.02 18.98 -7.30
C LEU A 151 -7.63 20.18 -8.18
N PRO A 152 -6.36 20.28 -8.61
CA PRO A 152 -5.92 21.38 -9.47
C PRO A 152 -6.41 21.21 -10.91
N GLY A 153 -6.35 22.32 -11.65
CA GLY A 153 -6.57 22.32 -13.09
C GLY A 153 -8.02 22.09 -13.53
N LYS A 154 -8.23 22.05 -14.85
CA LYS A 154 -9.56 21.86 -15.46
C LYS A 154 -9.89 20.37 -15.52
N ALA A 155 -11.13 20.01 -15.16
CA ALA A 155 -11.61 18.63 -15.28
C ALA A 155 -11.69 18.22 -16.76
N LYS A 156 -11.10 17.06 -17.10
CA LYS A 156 -11.21 16.43 -18.42
C LYS A 156 -12.05 15.16 -18.36
N GLU A 157 -11.77 14.31 -17.38
CA GLU A 157 -12.44 13.02 -17.22
C GLU A 157 -12.49 12.62 -15.75
N GLN A 158 -13.56 11.91 -15.37
CA GLN A 158 -13.73 11.36 -14.03
C GLN A 158 -14.27 9.93 -14.17
N ALA A 159 -13.75 9.01 -13.36
CA ALA A 159 -14.16 7.62 -13.42
C ALA A 159 -14.05 6.92 -12.08
N LEU A 160 -14.87 5.89 -11.90
CA LEU A 160 -14.69 4.86 -10.89
C LEU A 160 -13.91 3.69 -11.50
N VAL A 161 -12.82 3.31 -10.85
CA VAL A 161 -11.91 2.24 -11.23
C VAL A 161 -11.91 1.17 -10.14
N PHE A 162 -12.22 -0.06 -10.50
CA PHE A 162 -12.02 -1.21 -9.62
C PHE A 162 -10.62 -1.78 -9.79
N PHE A 163 -9.81 -1.59 -8.77
CA PHE A 163 -8.41 -2.00 -8.74
C PHE A 163 -8.23 -3.35 -8.04
N PRO A 164 -7.61 -4.36 -8.70
CA PRO A 164 -7.50 -5.70 -8.16
C PRO A 164 -6.39 -5.76 -7.12
N ILE A 165 -6.74 -6.23 -5.93
CA ILE A 165 -5.81 -6.39 -4.81
C ILE A 165 -5.95 -7.76 -4.17
N TRP A 166 -4.84 -8.27 -3.63
CA TRP A 166 -4.85 -9.32 -2.65
C TRP A 166 -4.71 -8.70 -1.27
N TYR A 167 -5.70 -8.94 -0.42
CA TYR A 167 -5.63 -8.56 0.99
C TYR A 167 -5.19 -9.76 1.81
N ILE A 168 -4.15 -9.58 2.59
CA ILE A 168 -3.55 -10.63 3.41
C ILE A 168 -3.50 -10.14 4.85
N GLU A 169 -4.09 -10.93 5.76
CA GLU A 169 -3.88 -10.80 7.20
C GLU A 169 -2.99 -11.95 7.66
N TYR A 170 -1.99 -11.65 8.46
CA TYR A 170 -1.08 -12.65 9.00
C TYR A 170 -0.80 -12.37 10.48
N ASP A 171 -0.67 -13.46 11.24
CA ASP A 171 -0.18 -13.44 12.61
C ASP A 171 1.34 -13.55 12.60
N TYR A 172 1.98 -12.72 13.42
CA TYR A 172 3.39 -12.85 13.75
C TYR A 172 3.59 -12.52 15.23
N LYS A 173 4.06 -13.51 15.99
CA LYS A 173 4.28 -13.42 17.45
C LYS A 173 3.04 -12.93 18.21
N GLY A 174 1.85 -13.41 17.81
CA GLY A 174 0.57 -13.06 18.43
C GLY A 174 0.00 -11.69 18.04
N ASN A 175 0.65 -10.97 17.13
CA ASN A 175 0.19 -9.69 16.60
C ASN A 175 -0.30 -9.86 15.17
N ILE A 176 -1.50 -9.34 14.89
CA ILE A 176 -2.10 -9.37 13.55
C ILE A 176 -1.62 -8.16 12.75
N TYR A 177 -1.10 -8.43 11.57
CA TYR A 177 -0.69 -7.44 10.59
C TYR A 177 -1.49 -7.64 9.30
N ASN A 178 -1.56 -6.60 8.49
CA ASN A 178 -2.14 -6.67 7.16
C ASN A 178 -1.17 -6.16 6.11
N VAL A 179 -1.31 -6.70 4.91
CA VAL A 179 -0.56 -6.28 3.74
C VAL A 179 -1.47 -6.39 2.52
N VAL A 180 -1.31 -5.44 1.61
CA VAL A 180 -2.04 -5.39 0.35
C VAL A 180 -1.05 -5.61 -0.78
N ILE A 181 -1.38 -6.53 -1.69
CA ILE A 181 -0.61 -6.75 -2.90
C ILE A 181 -1.44 -6.27 -4.08
N ASP A 182 -0.87 -5.43 -4.93
CA ASP A 182 -1.41 -5.11 -6.24
C ASP A 182 -1.42 -6.38 -7.10
N ALA A 183 -2.60 -6.87 -7.45
CA ALA A 183 -2.76 -8.10 -8.21
C ALA A 183 -2.57 -7.90 -9.73
N SER A 184 -2.19 -6.70 -10.17
CA SER A 184 -1.82 -6.36 -11.54
C SER A 184 -0.31 -6.19 -11.74
N SER A 185 0.40 -5.63 -10.75
CA SER A 185 1.86 -5.39 -10.82
C SER A 185 2.70 -6.24 -9.86
N GLY A 186 2.09 -6.81 -8.82
CA GLY A 186 2.77 -7.50 -7.73
C GLY A 186 3.42 -6.58 -6.69
N GLN A 187 3.21 -5.26 -6.78
CA GLN A 187 3.68 -4.31 -5.79
C GLN A 187 3.02 -4.56 -4.42
N VAL A 188 3.81 -4.47 -3.35
CA VAL A 188 3.34 -4.71 -1.98
C VAL A 188 3.22 -3.39 -1.22
N PHE A 189 2.08 -3.18 -0.57
CA PHE A 189 1.78 -2.04 0.27
C PHE A 189 1.53 -2.49 1.70
N CYS A 190 2.21 -1.85 2.65
CA CYS A 190 2.08 -2.07 4.08
C CYS A 190 2.23 -0.74 4.81
N GLU A 191 1.48 -0.55 5.90
CA GLU A 191 1.60 0.65 6.74
C GLU A 191 2.45 0.32 7.99
N LYS A 192 2.15 -0.81 8.63
CA LYS A 192 2.89 -1.34 9.78
C LYS A 192 3.27 -2.79 9.51
N PHE A 193 4.52 -3.13 9.82
CA PHE A 193 5.05 -4.46 9.66
C PHE A 193 6.16 -4.74 10.69
N PRO A 194 6.41 -6.01 11.04
CA PRO A 194 7.51 -6.38 11.92
C PRO A 194 8.85 -6.01 11.29
N THR A 195 9.59 -5.12 11.95
CA THR A 195 10.95 -4.73 11.55
C THR A 195 11.98 -5.44 12.41
N ARG A 196 13.23 -5.48 11.94
CA ARG A 196 14.33 -5.98 12.78
C ARG A 196 14.44 -5.14 14.03
N GLU A 197 14.45 -5.80 15.19
CA GLU A 197 14.73 -5.13 16.44
C GLU A 197 16.13 -4.49 16.38
N SER A 198 16.25 -3.24 16.78
CA SER A 198 17.54 -2.53 16.87
C SER A 198 18.08 -2.50 18.30
N PHE A 199 17.25 -2.90 19.28
CA PHE A 199 17.55 -2.75 20.70
C PHE A 199 18.87 -3.41 21.13
N PRO A 200 19.22 -4.64 20.71
CA PRO A 200 20.49 -5.24 21.11
C PRO A 200 21.72 -4.46 20.61
N TYR A 201 21.66 -3.85 19.43
CA TYR A 201 22.73 -2.98 18.93
C TYR A 201 22.84 -1.70 19.75
N VAL A 202 21.70 -1.08 20.08
CA VAL A 202 21.65 0.11 20.93
C VAL A 202 22.22 -0.20 22.31
N ALA A 203 21.89 -1.35 22.89
CA ALA A 203 22.42 -1.78 24.18
C ALA A 203 23.94 -1.95 24.15
N VAL A 204 24.49 -2.65 23.14
CA VAL A 204 25.95 -2.81 23.00
C VAL A 204 26.65 -1.47 22.80
N ALA A 205 26.09 -0.59 21.97
CA ALA A 205 26.63 0.76 21.74
C ALA A 205 26.63 1.60 23.02
N PHE A 206 25.54 1.54 23.81
CA PHE A 206 25.41 2.27 25.07
C PHE A 206 26.39 1.75 26.12
N ILE A 207 26.48 0.42 26.30
CA ILE A 207 27.47 -0.19 27.20
C ILE A 207 28.89 0.23 26.79
N GLY A 208 29.19 0.18 25.49
CA GLY A 208 30.48 0.61 24.97
C GLY A 208 30.78 2.07 25.28
N PHE A 209 29.82 2.97 25.03
CA PHE A 209 29.95 4.39 25.32
C PHE A 209 30.32 4.65 26.79
N PHE A 210 29.62 4.04 27.74
CA PHE A 210 29.91 4.22 29.16
C PHE A 210 31.26 3.63 29.57
N LEU A 211 31.65 2.46 29.03
CA LEU A 211 32.96 1.88 29.30
C LEU A 211 34.09 2.80 28.81
N PHE A 212 34.00 3.32 27.58
CA PHE A 212 34.98 4.27 27.06
C PHE A 212 35.02 5.58 27.84
N LEU A 213 33.86 6.08 28.28
CA LEU A 213 33.76 7.26 29.14
C LEU A 213 34.50 7.04 30.46
N VAL A 214 34.26 5.91 31.14
CA VAL A 214 34.93 5.55 32.39
C VAL A 214 36.45 5.43 32.19
N TYR A 215 36.91 4.74 31.14
CA TYR A 215 38.34 4.67 30.85
C TYR A 215 38.96 6.02 30.48
N GLY A 216 38.19 6.90 29.84
CA GLY A 216 38.58 8.28 29.57
C GLY A 216 38.82 9.07 30.87
N ILE A 217 37.90 8.97 31.83
CA ILE A 217 38.04 9.58 33.16
C ILE A 217 39.26 9.00 33.90
N ILE A 218 39.45 7.67 33.90
CA ILE A 218 40.62 7.02 34.52
C ILE A 218 41.93 7.52 33.89
N SER A 219 41.94 7.71 32.58
CA SER A 219 43.11 8.25 31.85
C SER A 219 43.43 9.68 32.26
N ALA A 220 42.42 10.50 32.51
CA ALA A 220 42.57 11.91 32.88
C ALA A 220 42.99 12.10 34.34
N PHE A 221 42.44 11.33 35.27
CA PHE A 221 42.60 11.56 36.71
C PHE A 221 43.56 10.62 37.43
N TRP A 222 44.01 9.52 36.81
CA TRP A 222 44.83 8.51 37.49
C TRP A 222 46.16 8.20 36.79
N LYS A 223 46.23 7.15 35.95
CA LYS A 223 47.40 6.88 35.12
C LYS A 223 46.93 6.49 33.73
N LEU A 224 47.42 7.24 32.74
CA LEU A 224 47.10 7.08 31.31
C LEU A 224 47.18 5.62 30.84
N LYS A 225 48.20 4.87 31.28
CA LYS A 225 48.39 3.48 30.87
C LYS A 225 47.21 2.56 31.19
N TYR A 226 46.52 2.76 32.31
CA TYR A 226 45.42 1.87 32.71
C TYR A 226 44.16 2.12 31.88
N GLY A 227 43.86 3.38 31.56
CA GLY A 227 42.73 3.69 30.70
C GLY A 227 42.96 3.25 29.26
N LEU A 228 44.18 3.44 28.71
CA LEU A 228 44.53 2.95 27.36
C LEU A 228 44.45 1.42 27.23
N ILE A 229 44.93 0.68 28.23
CA ILE A 229 44.80 -0.80 28.26
C ILE A 229 43.33 -1.19 28.31
N GLY A 230 42.52 -0.54 29.14
CA GLY A 230 41.09 -0.78 29.23
C GLY A 230 40.38 -0.59 27.89
N MET A 231 40.64 0.54 27.21
CA MET A 231 40.09 0.82 25.88
C MET A 231 40.51 -0.21 24.82
N ALA A 232 41.79 -0.60 24.81
CA ALA A 232 42.33 -1.58 23.87
C ALA A 232 41.71 -2.97 24.03
N VAL A 233 41.31 -3.34 25.25
CA VAL A 233 40.62 -4.61 25.54
C VAL A 233 39.12 -4.52 25.26
N THR A 234 38.46 -3.40 25.57
CA THR A 234 37.01 -3.29 25.36
C THR A 234 36.61 -3.18 23.89
N ALA A 235 37.42 -2.55 23.05
CA ALA A 235 37.14 -2.44 21.62
C ALA A 235 36.88 -3.82 20.94
N PRO A 236 37.78 -4.82 21.04
CA PRO A 236 37.54 -6.14 20.44
C PRO A 236 36.39 -6.90 21.12
N LEU A 237 36.16 -6.73 22.42
CA LEU A 237 35.03 -7.36 23.12
C LEU A 237 33.69 -6.80 22.63
N LEU A 238 33.58 -5.48 22.45
CA LEU A 238 32.39 -4.84 21.90
C LEU A 238 32.15 -5.27 20.45
N PHE A 239 33.23 -5.38 19.64
CA PHE A 239 33.12 -5.87 18.27
C PHE A 239 32.60 -7.32 18.23
N LEU A 240 33.12 -8.20 19.08
CA LEU A 240 32.64 -9.58 19.21
C LEU A 240 31.19 -9.63 19.68
N ALA A 241 30.80 -8.79 20.64
CA ALA A 241 29.42 -8.69 21.11
C ALA A 241 28.47 -8.23 20.00
N SER A 242 28.82 -7.17 19.26
CA SER A 242 28.05 -6.71 18.10
C SER A 242 27.95 -7.77 17.00
N TYR A 243 29.02 -8.52 16.74
CA TYR A 243 29.01 -9.62 15.77
C TYR A 243 28.10 -10.77 16.21
N MET A 244 28.12 -11.15 17.49
CA MET A 244 27.22 -12.17 18.02
C MET A 244 25.75 -11.74 17.95
N VAL A 245 25.47 -10.47 18.27
CA VAL A 245 24.15 -9.87 18.08
C VAL A 245 23.72 -9.99 16.61
N ALA A 246 24.57 -9.57 15.67
CA ALA A 246 24.25 -9.65 14.25
C ALA A 246 24.04 -11.07 13.72
N LYS A 247 24.73 -12.05 14.28
CA LYS A 247 24.58 -13.46 13.91
C LYS A 247 23.26 -14.05 14.41
N ASN A 248 22.87 -13.71 15.64
CA ASN A 248 21.74 -14.32 16.34
C ASN A 248 20.41 -13.61 16.08
N MET A 249 20.44 -12.31 15.79
CA MET A 249 19.28 -11.52 15.35
C MET A 249 18.99 -11.67 13.88
#